data_AF-A0A2A4GHT1-F1
#
_entry.id   AF-A0A2A4GHT1-F1
#
_cell.length_a   1.000
_cell.length_b   1.000
_cell.length_c   1.000
_cell.angle_alpha   90.00
_cell.angle_beta   90.00
_cell.angle_gamma   90.00
#
_symmetry.space_group_name_H-M   'P 1'
#
loop_
_entity.id
_entity.type
_entity.pdbx_description
1 polymer ?
#
loop_
_entity_poly.entity_id
_entity_poly.type
_entity_poly.pdbx_seq_one_letter_code
_entity_poly.pdbx_strand_id
1 'polypeptide(L)'
;MTKPYIQLRLDQLERNRLIGKPGLSMKDVRDSQVKVRFTEQESDLLSVLSKQLGQPKAVLSNVLLIDAIIDLLAEDPELHREVLAAWRDQGFPDLDFFPEIDKRAKRQAEPIEGEFVHMPPASHRLELVRREEEL
;
A
#
# COMPACT_ATOMS: atom_id res chain seq x y z
N MET A 1 5.71 -5.63 15.08
CA MET A 1 5.55 -4.16 15.04
C MET A 1 4.72 -3.82 13.81
N THR A 2 3.46 -3.41 13.98
CA THR A 2 2.62 -2.94 12.88
C THR A 2 3.24 -1.67 12.31
N LYS A 3 3.48 -1.64 10.99
CA LYS A 3 4.09 -0.47 10.33
C LYS A 3 3.20 0.76 10.64
N PRO A 4 3.74 1.92 11.06
CA PRO A 4 2.95 3.08 11.50
C PRO A 4 1.87 3.54 10.52
N TYR A 5 2.08 3.33 9.21
CA TYR A 5 1.08 3.64 8.19
C TYR A 5 -0.14 2.73 8.25
N ILE A 6 0.01 1.46 8.62
CA ILE A 6 -1.11 0.50 8.73
C ILE A 6 -2.05 0.98 9.83
N GLN A 7 -1.51 1.42 10.97
CA GLN A 7 -2.30 1.98 12.06
C GLN A 7 -3.04 3.24 11.62
N LEU A 8 -2.35 4.18 10.97
CA LEU A 8 -2.96 5.40 10.45
C LEU A 8 -4.14 5.09 9.50
N ARG A 9 -4.02 4.04 8.67
CA ARG A 9 -5.07 3.61 7.74
C ARG A 9 -6.24 2.92 8.44
N LEU A 10 -5.97 2.11 9.47
CA LEU A 10 -7.01 1.58 10.34
C LEU A 10 -7.78 2.72 11.00
N ASP A 11 -7.09 3.73 11.52
CA ASP A 11 -7.69 4.89 12.17
C ASP A 11 -8.47 5.78 11.16
N GLN A 12 -8.02 5.86 9.90
CA GLN A 12 -8.75 6.53 8.82
C GLN A 12 -10.01 5.77 8.41
N LEU A 13 -9.94 4.45 8.28
CA LEU A 13 -11.12 3.62 7.98
C LEU A 13 -12.14 3.67 9.12
N GLU A 14 -11.68 3.72 10.36
CA GLU A 14 -12.54 3.91 11.53
C GLU A 14 -13.19 5.30 11.55
N ARG A 15 -12.45 6.37 11.20
CA ARG A 15 -12.98 7.73 11.08
C ARG A 15 -13.95 7.90 9.89
N ASN A 16 -13.68 7.26 8.77
CA ASN A 16 -14.54 7.28 7.58
C ASN A 16 -15.85 6.49 7.79
N ARG A 17 -15.98 5.76 8.91
CA ARG A 17 -17.16 4.98 9.30
C ARG A 17 -18.36 5.82 9.75
N LEU A 18 -18.35 7.13 9.52
CA LEU A 18 -19.50 8.04 9.72
C LEU A 18 -20.55 7.99 8.59
N ILE A 19 -20.40 7.11 7.59
CA ILE A 19 -21.48 6.79 6.66
C ILE A 19 -22.36 5.71 7.30
N GLY A 20 -23.27 6.17 8.16
CA GLY A 20 -24.34 5.38 8.73
C GLY A 20 -25.26 6.31 9.52
N LYS A 21 -26.46 6.61 8.99
CA LYS A 21 -27.50 7.31 9.76
C LYS A 21 -27.78 6.50 11.04
N PRO A 22 -27.92 7.13 12.21
CA PRO A 22 -28.34 6.43 13.41
C PRO A 22 -29.71 5.81 13.15
N GLY A 23 -29.79 4.48 13.16
CA GLY A 23 -31.05 3.73 13.05
C GLY A 23 -31.18 2.72 11.91
N LEU A 24 -30.20 2.52 11.03
CA LEU A 24 -30.23 1.43 10.05
C LEU A 24 -29.69 0.12 10.63
N SER A 25 -30.53 -0.92 10.62
CA SER A 25 -30.19 -2.29 10.98
C SER A 25 -29.01 -2.80 10.15
N MET A 26 -28.06 -3.49 10.78
CA MET A 26 -26.86 -4.08 10.15
C MET A 26 -27.13 -4.95 8.90
N LYS A 27 -28.38 -5.36 8.69
CA LYS A 27 -28.79 -6.19 7.55
C LYS A 27 -29.01 -5.40 6.25
N ASP A 28 -29.08 -4.07 6.32
CA ASP A 28 -29.54 -3.22 5.22
C ASP A 28 -28.45 -2.32 4.61
N VAL A 29 -27.22 -2.34 5.12
CA VAL A 29 -26.09 -1.59 4.53
C VAL A 29 -25.52 -2.39 3.36
N ARG A 30 -26.13 -2.23 2.18
CA ARG A 30 -25.54 -2.63 0.89
C ARG A 30 -24.97 -1.41 0.19
N ASP A 31 -23.75 -1.03 0.57
CA ASP A 31 -22.91 -0.18 -0.28
C ASP A 31 -21.73 -1.01 -0.77
N SER A 32 -21.63 -1.12 -2.10
CA SER A 32 -20.56 -1.73 -2.91
C SER A 32 -19.59 -2.67 -2.18
N GLN A 33 -20.04 -3.87 -1.83
CA GLN A 33 -19.12 -4.91 -1.37
C GLN A 33 -18.24 -5.35 -2.54
N VAL A 34 -16.96 -4.96 -2.53
CA VAL A 34 -15.94 -5.64 -3.33
C VAL A 34 -15.88 -7.08 -2.83
N LYS A 35 -16.42 -8.03 -3.62
CA LYS A 35 -16.34 -9.45 -3.31
C LYS A 35 -14.93 -9.94 -3.63
N VAL A 36 -14.02 -9.82 -2.67
CA VAL A 36 -12.69 -10.41 -2.77
C VAL A 36 -12.84 -11.93 -2.60
N ARG A 37 -12.43 -12.70 -3.61
CA ARG A 37 -12.44 -14.16 -3.57
C ARG A 37 -11.07 -14.63 -3.07
N PHE A 38 -11.05 -15.15 -1.85
CA PHE A 38 -9.89 -15.84 -1.29
C PHE A 38 -10.09 -17.35 -1.40
N THR A 39 -9.01 -18.10 -1.54
CA THR A 39 -9.04 -19.55 -1.29
C THR A 39 -9.39 -19.82 0.18
N GLU A 40 -9.82 -21.05 0.49
CA GLU A 40 -10.13 -21.43 1.88
C GLU A 40 -8.93 -21.21 2.81
N GLN A 41 -7.72 -21.55 2.35
CA GLN A 41 -6.49 -21.41 3.12
C GLN A 41 -6.09 -19.94 3.35
N GLU A 42 -6.22 -19.08 2.34
CA GLU A 42 -6.02 -17.63 2.48
C GLU A 42 -7.05 -17.02 3.44
N SER A 43 -8.30 -17.47 3.34
CA SER A 43 -9.39 -17.07 4.23
C SER A 43 -9.09 -17.43 5.69
N ASP A 44 -8.50 -18.60 5.94
CA ASP A 44 -8.09 -19.03 7.27
C ASP A 44 -6.92 -18.20 7.81
N LEU A 45 -5.91 -17.94 6.97
CA LEU A 45 -4.79 -17.05 7.32
C LEU A 45 -5.28 -15.65 7.72
N LEU A 46 -6.19 -15.06 6.94
CA LEU A 46 -6.80 -13.77 7.27
C LEU A 46 -7.60 -13.81 8.57
N SER A 47 -8.21 -14.96 8.89
CA SER A 47 -8.94 -15.14 10.15
C SER A 47 -7.99 -15.22 11.34
N VAL A 48 -6.82 -15.82 11.18
CA VAL A 48 -5.76 -15.83 12.20
C VAL A 48 -5.21 -14.41 12.41
N LEU A 49 -4.87 -13.71 11.32
CA LEU A 49 -4.38 -12.34 11.37
C LEU A 49 -5.41 -11.38 12.01
N SER A 50 -6.69 -11.54 11.66
CA SER A 50 -7.81 -10.81 12.25
C SER A 50 -7.86 -10.96 13.77
N LYS A 51 -7.72 -12.19 14.28
CA LYS A 51 -7.69 -12.44 15.73
C LYS A 51 -6.45 -11.85 16.40
N GLN A 52 -5.28 -11.97 15.78
CA GLN A 52 -4.02 -11.45 16.34
C GLN A 52 -4.00 -9.92 16.41
N LEU A 53 -4.59 -9.26 15.42
CA LEU A 53 -4.64 -7.79 15.35
C LEU A 53 -5.86 -7.19 16.03
N GLY A 54 -6.83 -8.01 16.46
CA GLY A 54 -8.10 -7.55 17.03
C GLY A 54 -8.97 -6.75 16.05
N GLN A 55 -8.75 -6.91 14.74
CA GLN A 55 -9.42 -6.15 13.69
C GLN A 55 -10.34 -7.04 12.87
N PRO A 56 -11.52 -6.57 12.42
CA PRO A 56 -12.39 -7.36 11.56
C PRO A 56 -11.70 -7.76 10.26
N LYS A 57 -11.89 -9.02 9.84
CA LYS A 57 -11.31 -9.56 8.60
C LYS A 57 -11.58 -8.67 7.37
N ALA A 58 -12.78 -8.11 7.24
CA ALA A 58 -13.14 -7.21 6.14
C ALA A 58 -12.29 -5.92 6.13
N VAL A 59 -11.99 -5.36 7.31
CA VAL A 59 -11.13 -4.16 7.44
C VAL A 59 -9.71 -4.51 7.01
N LEU A 60 -9.20 -5.67 7.44
CA LEU A 60 -7.88 -6.16 7.01
C LEU A 60 -7.80 -6.38 5.51
N SER A 61 -8.82 -6.99 4.90
CA SER A 61 -8.86 -7.18 3.44
C SER A 61 -8.81 -5.85 2.68
N ASN A 62 -9.49 -4.82 3.17
CA ASN A 62 -9.43 -3.49 2.55
C ASN A 62 -8.02 -2.89 2.65
N VAL A 63 -7.38 -3.00 3.82
CA VAL A 63 -6.00 -2.50 4.00
C VAL A 63 -5.05 -3.24 3.07
N LEU A 64 -5.12 -4.56 3.02
CA LEU A 64 -4.27 -5.39 2.15
C LEU A 64 -4.47 -5.07 0.67
N LEU A 65 -5.72 -4.86 0.24
CA LEU A 65 -6.01 -4.50 -1.15
C LEU A 65 -5.37 -3.15 -1.51
N ILE A 66 -5.50 -2.14 -0.65
CA ILE A 66 -4.86 -0.85 -0.93
C ILE A 66 -3.34 -0.96 -0.87
N ASP A 67 -2.78 -1.72 0.08
CA ASP A 67 -1.33 -1.94 0.15
C ASP A 67 -0.81 -2.59 -1.14
N ALA A 68 -1.53 -3.59 -1.67
CA ALA A 68 -1.21 -4.23 -2.94
C ALA A 68 -1.33 -3.29 -4.14
N ILE A 69 -2.32 -2.38 -4.17
CA ILE A 69 -2.41 -1.34 -5.22
C ILE A 69 -1.23 -0.38 -5.13
N ILE A 70 -0.83 0.03 -3.92
CA ILE A 70 0.33 0.91 -3.74
C ILE A 70 1.60 0.24 -4.25
N ASP A 71 1.81 -1.04 -3.92
CA ASP A 71 2.98 -1.79 -4.37
C ASP A 71 2.96 -1.97 -5.90
N LEU A 72 1.82 -2.34 -6.48
CA LEU A 72 1.66 -2.46 -7.93
C LEU A 72 2.01 -1.16 -8.68
N LEU A 73 1.52 -0.02 -8.20
CA LEU A 73 1.80 1.28 -8.81
C LEU A 73 3.23 1.76 -8.51
N ALA A 74 3.84 1.30 -7.43
CA ALA A 74 5.24 1.63 -7.12
C ALA A 74 6.23 0.87 -8.01
N GLU A 75 5.90 -0.36 -8.38
CA GLU A 75 6.73 -1.24 -9.22
C GLU A 75 6.64 -0.92 -10.72
N ASP A 76 5.52 -0.37 -11.19
CA ASP A 76 5.30 0.00 -12.59
C ASP A 76 5.08 1.52 -12.76
N PRO A 77 6.14 2.28 -13.11
CA PRO A 77 6.06 3.73 -13.28
C PRO A 77 5.16 4.18 -14.44
N GLU A 78 5.04 3.37 -15.50
CA GLU A 78 4.21 3.70 -16.66
C GLU A 78 2.73 3.55 -16.28
N LEU A 79 2.36 2.43 -15.66
CA LEU A 79 1.01 2.22 -15.13
C LEU A 79 0.64 3.29 -14.09
N HIS A 80 1.56 3.65 -13.20
CA HIS A 80 1.34 4.72 -12.22
C HIS A 80 0.98 6.05 -12.89
N ARG A 81 1.73 6.44 -13.94
CA ARG A 81 1.49 7.67 -14.68
C ARG A 81 0.12 7.65 -15.36
N GLU A 82 -0.24 6.55 -15.99
CA GLU A 82 -1.54 6.38 -16.67
C GLU A 82 -2.71 6.46 -15.69
N VAL A 83 -2.62 5.74 -14.55
CA VAL A 83 -3.66 5.73 -13.53
C VAL A 83 -3.84 7.10 -12.90
N LEU A 84 -2.76 7.81 -12.56
CA LEU A 84 -2.85 9.15 -12.00
C LEU A 84 -3.39 10.18 -13.00
N ALA A 85 -3.02 10.07 -14.28
CA ALA A 85 -3.57 10.93 -15.32
C ALA A 85 -5.08 10.71 -15.43
N ALA A 86 -5.53 9.46 -15.56
CA ALA A 86 -6.94 9.12 -15.65
C ALA A 86 -7.75 9.50 -14.39
N TRP A 87 -7.14 9.44 -13.20
CA TRP A 87 -7.74 9.87 -11.94
C TRP A 87 -7.97 11.38 -11.91
N ARG A 88 -6.95 12.16 -12.32
CA ARG A 88 -7.01 13.62 -12.36
C ARG A 88 -7.92 14.15 -13.45
N ASP A 89 -7.97 13.49 -14.61
CA ASP A 89 -8.87 13.84 -15.71
C ASP A 89 -10.35 13.72 -15.32
N GLN A 90 -10.66 12.83 -14.36
CA GLN A 90 -12.00 12.71 -13.79
C GLN A 90 -12.31 13.77 -12.72
N GLY A 91 -11.34 14.64 -12.39
CA GLY A 91 -11.50 15.69 -11.40
C GLY A 91 -11.58 15.19 -9.95
N PHE A 92 -11.12 13.96 -9.69
CA PHE A 92 -11.11 13.41 -8.35
C PHE A 92 -9.98 14.04 -7.50
N PRO A 93 -10.22 14.24 -6.19
CA PRO A 93 -9.18 14.74 -5.30
C PRO A 93 -8.05 13.71 -5.14
N ASP A 94 -6.84 14.21 -4.89
CA ASP A 94 -5.71 13.34 -4.57
C ASP A 94 -5.99 12.52 -3.30
N LEU A 95 -5.62 11.25 -3.34
CA LEU A 95 -5.79 10.35 -2.20
C LEU A 95 -4.57 10.42 -1.27
N ASP A 96 -4.81 10.32 0.03
CA ASP A 96 -3.77 10.42 1.08
C ASP A 96 -2.60 9.44 0.92
N PHE A 97 -2.79 8.35 0.16
CA PHE A 97 -1.77 7.32 -0.05
C PHE A 97 -0.97 7.49 -1.35
N PHE A 98 -1.29 8.46 -2.21
CA PHE A 98 -0.46 8.74 -3.40
C PHE A 98 1.00 9.04 -3.05
N PRO A 99 1.32 9.84 -2.00
CA PRO A 99 2.71 10.03 -1.59
C PRO A 99 3.42 8.76 -1.13
N GLU A 100 2.68 7.72 -0.72
CA GLU A 100 3.26 6.44 -0.33
C GLU A 100 3.71 5.62 -1.55
N ILE A 101 3.00 5.72 -2.68
CA ILE A 101 3.39 5.10 -3.96
C ILE A 101 4.77 5.61 -4.37
N ASP A 102 4.94 6.95 -4.38
CA ASP A 102 6.21 7.60 -4.73
C ASP A 102 7.36 7.19 -3.80
N LYS A 103 7.08 7.01 -2.50
CA LYS A 103 8.09 6.57 -1.53
C LYS A 103 8.54 5.13 -1.78
N ARG A 104 7.61 4.24 -2.12
CA ARG A 104 7.92 2.83 -2.41
C ARG A 104 8.61 2.67 -3.75
N ALA A 105 8.23 3.44 -4.76
CA ALA A 105 8.91 3.48 -6.06
C ALA A 105 10.39 3.91 -5.93
N LYS A 106 10.69 4.79 -4.96
CA LYS A 106 12.06 5.26 -4.67
C LYS A 106 12.87 4.30 -3.80
N ARG A 107 12.23 3.37 -3.08
CA ARG A 107 12.91 2.27 -2.40
C ARG A 107 13.31 1.27 -3.48
N GLN A 108 14.41 1.55 -4.17
CA GLN A 108 15.10 0.52 -4.93
C GLN A 108 15.41 -0.64 -3.96
N ALA A 109 15.10 -1.87 -4.39
CA ALA A 109 15.65 -3.05 -3.76
C ALA A 109 17.17 -2.88 -3.69
N GLU A 110 17.78 -3.24 -2.56
CA GLU A 110 19.25 -3.30 -2.50
C GLU A 110 19.72 -4.17 -3.68
N PRO A 111 20.72 -3.71 -4.45
CA PRO A 111 21.25 -4.50 -5.57
C PRO A 111 21.57 -5.89 -5.07
N ILE A 112 21.03 -6.91 -5.73
CA ILE A 112 21.42 -8.29 -5.44
C ILE A 112 22.89 -8.42 -5.88
N GLU A 113 23.73 -9.02 -5.04
CA GLU A 113 25.14 -9.23 -5.35
C GLU A 113 25.29 -9.96 -6.70
N GLY A 114 25.88 -9.27 -7.68
CA GLY A 114 26.07 -9.79 -9.05
C GLY A 114 25.16 -9.20 -10.13
N GLU A 115 24.17 -8.36 -9.78
CA GLU A 115 23.37 -7.64 -10.79
C GLU A 115 24.07 -6.36 -11.28
N PHE A 116 24.07 -6.17 -12.60
CA PHE A 116 24.59 -4.95 -13.22
C PHE A 116 23.58 -3.81 -13.05
N VAL A 117 23.80 -2.94 -12.08
CA VAL A 117 23.01 -1.72 -11.92
C VAL A 117 23.72 -0.55 -12.59
N HIS A 118 23.00 0.21 -13.41
CA HIS A 118 23.52 1.42 -14.01
C HIS A 118 23.64 2.52 -12.94
N MET A 119 24.85 2.75 -12.43
CA MET A 119 25.11 3.83 -11.48
C MET A 119 25.27 5.19 -12.17
N PRO A 120 24.55 6.23 -11.71
CA PRO A 120 24.83 7.60 -12.12
C PRO A 120 26.27 8.00 -11.72
N PRO A 121 26.97 8.84 -12.52
CA PRO A 121 28.36 9.22 -12.25
C PRO A 121 28.60 9.86 -10.87
N ALA A 122 27.59 10.56 -10.34
CA ALA A 122 27.65 11.18 -9.02
C ALA A 122 27.65 10.15 -7.87
N SER A 123 26.90 9.06 -8.02
CA SER A 123 26.81 7.98 -7.04
C SER A 123 28.06 7.10 -7.05
N HIS A 124 28.65 6.85 -8.22
CA HIS A 124 29.92 6.13 -8.36
C HIS A 124 31.07 6.83 -7.61
N ARG A 125 31.11 8.17 -7.66
CA ARG A 125 32.13 8.95 -6.95
C ARG A 125 31.99 8.85 -5.43
N LEU A 126 30.76 8.76 -4.91
CA LEU A 126 30.48 8.61 -3.49
C LEU A 126 30.82 7.19 -2.98
N GLU A 127 30.56 6.15 -3.78
CA GLU A 127 30.96 4.78 -3.43
C GLU A 127 32.47 4.57 -3.42
N LEU A 128 33.22 5.19 -4.34
CA LEU A 128 34.67 5.11 -4.35
C LEU A 128 35.29 5.72 -3.09
N VAL A 129 34.83 6.90 -2.68
CA VAL A 129 35.28 7.56 -1.44
C VAL A 129 34.96 6.70 -0.22
N ARG A 130 33.78 6.09 -0.18
CA ARG A 130 33.34 5.22 0.92
C ARG A 130 34.20 3.95 1.04
N ARG A 131 34.64 3.38 -0.08
CA ARG A 131 35.57 2.23 -0.10
C ARG A 131 37.00 2.60 0.29
N GLU A 132 37.44 3.83 0.03
CA GLU A 132 38.76 4.32 0.47
C GLU A 132 38.82 4.58 1.97
N GLU A 133 37.69 4.90 2.63
CA GLU A 133 37.62 5.09 4.09
C GLU A 133 37.51 3.76 4.88
N GLU A 134 37.25 2.63 4.21
CA GLU A 134 37.14 1.30 4.80
C GLU A 134 38.44 0.45 4.69
N LEU A 135 39.52 1.04 4.16
CA LEU A 135 40.88 0.47 4.07
C LEU A 135 41.85 1.12 5.09
#